data_AF-K7FG54-F1
#
_entry.id   AF-K7FG54-F1
#
_cell.length_a   1.000
_cell.length_b   1.000
_cell.length_c   1.000
_cell.angle_alpha   90.00
_cell.angle_beta   90.00
_cell.angle_gamma   90.00
#
_symmetry.space_group_name_H-M   'P 1'
#
loop_
_entity.id
_entity.type
_entity.pdbx_description
1 polymer ?
#
loop_
_entity_poly.entity_id
_entity_poly.type
_entity_poly.pdbx_seq_one_letter_code
_entity_poly.pdbx_strand_id
1 'polypeptide(L)'
;MSLKVALWLLSLSSAIQLIQDLMAYEVRPALLKGLVELLKPPGTEAAKGKGKILEELVTHHLAEPLSVHVQQAAAAKTIGILAKDSTKLAEELIQLGAVHGLMCAMGNQDHTGSQRQASIALEHLVRMFPTVAEHVRKATGERLFQLFMRDAKTLYMNMDVIQVEILASNKVTIPESESSPERMLHMEEEGSME
;
A
#
# COMPACT_ATOMS: atom_id res chain seq x y z
N MET A 1 25.59 1.63 -14.44
CA MET A 1 24.14 1.93 -14.53
C MET A 1 23.83 2.35 -15.96
N SER A 2 22.89 1.70 -16.62
CA SER A 2 22.55 2.01 -18.03
C SER A 2 21.73 3.30 -18.11
N LEU A 3 21.95 4.11 -19.16
CA LEU A 3 21.23 5.37 -19.41
C LEU A 3 19.70 5.20 -19.38
N LYS A 4 19.21 4.03 -19.81
CA LYS A 4 17.79 3.64 -19.69
C LYS A 4 17.28 3.60 -18.25
N VAL A 5 18.07 3.10 -17.31
CA VAL A 5 17.71 3.03 -15.88
C VAL A 5 17.69 4.43 -15.26
N ALA A 6 18.63 5.30 -15.63
CA ALA A 6 18.66 6.69 -15.16
C ALA A 6 17.46 7.50 -15.69
N LEU A 7 17.15 7.38 -16.98
CA LEU A 7 15.99 8.03 -17.60
C LEU A 7 14.66 7.52 -17.00
N TRP A 8 14.60 6.22 -16.71
CA TRP A 8 13.44 5.58 -16.09
C TRP A 8 13.23 6.03 -14.63
N LEU A 9 14.31 6.13 -13.85
CA LEU A 9 14.26 6.66 -12.48
C LEU A 9 13.84 8.13 -12.43
N LEU A 10 14.33 8.95 -13.37
CA LEU A 10 13.97 10.36 -13.49
C LEU A 10 12.50 10.56 -13.90
N SER A 11 12.00 9.72 -14.81
CA SER A 11 10.58 9.69 -15.18
C SER A 11 9.71 9.32 -13.98
N LEU A 12 10.11 8.30 -13.22
CA LEU A 12 9.36 7.85 -12.04
C LEU A 12 9.35 8.90 -10.91
N SER A 13 10.47 9.57 -10.65
CA SER A 13 10.51 10.65 -9.65
C SER A 13 9.64 11.83 -10.04
N SER A 14 9.63 12.19 -11.33
CA SER A 14 8.80 13.28 -11.86
C SER A 14 7.31 12.95 -11.77
N ALA A 15 6.95 11.69 -12.06
CA ALA A 15 5.58 11.22 -11.93
C ALA A 15 5.09 11.20 -10.47
N ILE A 16 5.94 10.80 -9.52
CA ILE A 16 5.60 10.84 -8.08
C ILE A 16 5.36 12.27 -7.61
N GLN A 17 6.23 13.22 -8.00
CA GLN A 17 6.06 14.62 -7.64
C GLN A 17 4.74 15.18 -8.19
N LEU A 18 4.41 14.88 -9.45
CA LEU A 18 3.13 15.28 -10.04
C LEU A 18 1.94 14.73 -9.24
N ILE A 19 1.99 13.46 -8.81
CA ILE A 19 0.93 12.87 -7.99
C ILE A 19 0.81 13.62 -6.65
N GLN A 20 1.93 13.94 -5.99
CA GLN A 20 1.93 14.72 -4.75
C GLN A 20 1.28 16.09 -4.94
N ASP A 21 1.63 16.81 -6.00
CA ASP A 21 1.07 18.13 -6.30
C ASP A 21 -0.45 18.03 -6.56
N LEU A 22 -0.89 16.98 -7.28
CA LEU A 22 -2.29 16.72 -7.58
C LEU A 22 -3.13 16.38 -6.34
N MET A 23 -2.51 16.03 -5.20
CA MET A 23 -3.26 15.80 -3.95
C MET A 23 -3.96 17.07 -3.45
N ALA A 24 -3.54 18.27 -3.86
CA ALA A 24 -4.22 19.51 -3.46
C ALA A 24 -5.55 19.77 -4.21
N TYR A 25 -5.92 18.92 -5.16
CA TYR A 25 -7.01 19.16 -6.10
C TYR A 25 -8.12 18.09 -6.00
N GLU A 26 -9.26 18.38 -6.64
CA GLU A 26 -10.46 17.52 -6.71
C GLU A 26 -10.20 16.10 -7.29
N VAL A 27 -9.07 15.90 -7.98
CA VAL A 27 -8.69 14.59 -8.52
C VAL A 27 -8.16 13.63 -7.46
N ARG A 28 -7.84 14.11 -6.24
CA ARG A 28 -7.28 13.30 -5.14
C ARG A 28 -8.04 11.99 -4.91
N PRO A 29 -9.38 11.95 -4.72
CA PRO A 29 -10.06 10.71 -4.35
C PRO A 29 -9.92 9.63 -5.44
N ALA A 30 -9.98 10.04 -6.71
CA ALA A 30 -9.81 9.14 -7.84
C ALA A 30 -8.37 8.61 -7.92
N LEU A 31 -7.37 9.47 -7.67
CA LEU A 31 -5.97 9.09 -7.68
C LEU A 31 -5.63 8.11 -6.54
N LEU A 32 -6.05 8.39 -5.31
CA LEU A 32 -5.82 7.50 -4.17
C LEU A 32 -6.46 6.12 -4.42
N LYS A 33 -7.70 6.10 -4.94
CA LYS A 33 -8.37 4.85 -5.30
C LYS A 33 -7.61 4.07 -6.38
N GLY A 34 -7.15 4.75 -7.44
CA GLY A 34 -6.36 4.13 -8.50
C GLY A 34 -5.04 3.55 -7.97
N LEU A 35 -4.35 4.27 -7.08
CA LEU A 35 -3.12 3.78 -6.44
C LEU A 35 -3.37 2.49 -5.63
N VAL A 36 -4.46 2.43 -4.88
CA VAL A 36 -4.81 1.22 -4.10
C VAL A 36 -5.24 0.06 -5.01
N GLU A 37 -5.95 0.32 -6.11
CA GLU A 37 -6.29 -0.70 -7.10
C GLU A 37 -5.05 -1.33 -7.74
N LEU A 38 -4.00 -0.54 -8.00
CA LEU A 38 -2.71 -1.01 -8.54
C LEU A 38 -1.92 -1.91 -7.58
N LEU A 39 -2.28 -1.97 -6.29
CA LEU A 39 -1.65 -2.88 -5.34
C LEU A 39 -2.10 -4.34 -5.53
N LYS A 40 -3.20 -4.59 -6.24
CA LYS A 40 -3.74 -5.94 -6.43
C LYS A 40 -3.18 -6.59 -7.70
N PRO A 41 -2.78 -7.87 -7.66
CA PRO A 41 -2.38 -8.58 -8.87
C PRO A 41 -3.59 -8.76 -9.82
N PRO A 42 -3.38 -8.84 -11.14
CA PRO A 42 -4.44 -8.82 -12.15
C PRO A 42 -5.31 -10.11 -12.20
N GLY A 43 -5.24 -10.99 -11.20
CA GLY A 43 -5.93 -12.28 -11.16
C GLY A 43 -7.22 -12.34 -10.34
N THR A 44 -7.49 -11.35 -9.48
CA THR A 44 -8.81 -11.23 -8.83
C THR A 44 -9.75 -10.51 -9.79
N GLU A 45 -10.78 -11.22 -10.28
CA GLU A 45 -11.96 -10.90 -11.13
C GLU A 45 -12.35 -9.41 -11.41
N ALA A 46 -11.87 -8.43 -10.64
CA ALA A 46 -12.05 -6.99 -10.84
C ALA A 46 -11.16 -6.36 -11.94
N ALA A 47 -10.07 -7.02 -12.37
CA ALA A 47 -9.11 -6.44 -13.33
C ALA A 47 -9.57 -6.48 -14.80
N LYS A 48 -10.59 -7.28 -15.16
CA LYS A 48 -11.05 -7.39 -16.56
C LYS A 48 -11.88 -6.21 -17.06
N GLY A 49 -12.29 -5.28 -16.18
CA GLY A 49 -13.25 -4.23 -16.53
C GLY A 49 -12.77 -2.78 -16.44
N LYS A 50 -11.65 -2.49 -15.76
CA LYS A 50 -11.34 -1.11 -15.31
C LYS A 50 -10.02 -0.52 -15.79
N GLY A 51 -9.16 -1.29 -16.45
CA GLY A 51 -7.92 -0.78 -17.05
C GLY A 51 -8.14 0.22 -18.20
N LYS A 52 -9.36 0.28 -18.76
CA LYS A 52 -9.67 0.96 -20.02
C LYS A 52 -9.38 2.47 -20.01
N ILE A 53 -9.57 3.16 -18.89
CA ILE A 53 -9.39 4.62 -18.81
C ILE A 53 -7.90 4.98 -18.79
N LEU A 54 -7.07 4.17 -18.14
CA LEU A 54 -5.61 4.38 -18.12
C LEU A 54 -4.98 3.87 -19.42
N GLU A 55 -5.47 2.76 -19.98
CA GLU A 55 -5.06 2.26 -21.31
C GLU A 55 -5.34 3.27 -22.42
N GLU A 56 -6.52 3.90 -22.44
CA GLU A 56 -6.87 4.93 -23.45
C GLU A 56 -6.00 6.18 -23.36
N LEU A 57 -5.42 6.48 -22.19
CA LEU A 57 -4.47 7.59 -22.05
C LEU A 57 -3.05 7.20 -22.51
N VAL A 58 -2.69 5.92 -22.38
CA VAL A 58 -1.37 5.38 -22.76
C VAL A 58 -1.29 5.09 -24.27
N THR A 59 -2.41 4.77 -24.93
CA THR A 59 -2.46 4.51 -26.38
C THR A 59 -2.16 5.74 -27.24
N HIS A 60 -2.29 6.95 -26.69
CA HIS A 60 -1.87 8.19 -27.35
C HIS A 60 -0.46 8.61 -26.86
N HIS A 61 0.56 8.00 -27.48
CA HIS A 61 1.96 8.47 -27.57
C HIS A 61 3.02 8.13 -26.50
N LEU A 62 2.84 7.22 -25.54
CA LEU A 62 3.90 6.97 -24.55
C LEU A 62 4.09 5.49 -24.16
N ALA A 63 5.17 4.90 -24.70
CA ALA A 63 5.86 3.68 -24.23
C ALA A 63 5.03 2.38 -24.07
N GLU A 64 5.68 1.23 -24.22
CA GLU A 64 5.05 -0.06 -23.90
C GLU A 64 4.52 -0.04 -22.45
N PRO A 65 3.30 -0.57 -22.20
CA PRO A 65 2.72 -0.62 -20.86
C PRO A 65 3.70 -1.27 -19.88
N LEU A 66 4.02 -0.58 -18.78
CA LEU A 66 4.87 -1.12 -17.73
C LEU A 66 4.30 -2.46 -17.24
N SER A 67 5.17 -3.43 -16.92
CA SER A 67 4.70 -4.68 -16.33
C SER A 67 3.89 -4.39 -15.06
N VAL A 68 2.82 -5.15 -14.83
CA VAL A 68 1.89 -4.91 -13.72
C VAL A 68 2.61 -4.90 -12.36
N HIS A 69 3.68 -5.67 -12.23
CA HIS A 69 4.55 -5.69 -11.05
C HIS A 69 5.32 -4.38 -10.83
N VAL A 70 5.78 -3.76 -11.90
CA VAL A 70 6.48 -2.47 -11.80
C VAL A 70 5.50 -1.37 -11.41
N GLN A 71 4.27 -1.42 -11.92
CA GLN A 71 3.19 -0.50 -11.51
C GLN A 71 2.81 -0.71 -10.03
N GLN A 72 2.70 -1.96 -9.58
CA GLN A 72 2.44 -2.30 -8.17
C GLN A 72 3.54 -1.75 -7.24
N ALA A 73 4.81 -1.91 -7.61
CA ALA A 73 5.94 -1.37 -6.84
C ALA A 73 5.93 0.16 -6.80
N ALA A 74 5.62 0.81 -7.92
CA ALA A 74 5.50 2.26 -8.00
C ALA A 74 4.34 2.76 -7.12
N ALA A 75 3.17 2.12 -7.21
CA ALA A 75 2.01 2.46 -6.39
C ALA A 75 2.30 2.32 -4.90
N ALA A 76 2.90 1.21 -4.46
CA ALA A 76 3.29 1.00 -3.07
C ALA A 76 4.27 2.08 -2.57
N LYS A 77 5.26 2.45 -3.39
CA LYS A 77 6.20 3.53 -3.06
C LYS A 77 5.48 4.87 -2.90
N THR A 78 4.61 5.22 -3.84
CA THR A 78 3.85 6.48 -3.81
C THR A 78 2.94 6.54 -2.58
N ILE A 79 2.22 5.46 -2.27
CA ILE A 79 1.39 5.33 -1.05
C ILE A 79 2.23 5.58 0.21
N GLY A 80 3.43 4.99 0.30
CA GLY A 80 4.32 5.21 1.44
C GLY A 80 4.80 6.66 1.58
N ILE A 81 5.03 7.36 0.45
CA ILE A 81 5.39 8.78 0.44
C ILE A 81 4.20 9.63 0.90
N LEU A 82 3.02 9.44 0.30
CA LEU A 82 1.81 10.20 0.64
C LEU A 82 1.40 10.03 2.11
N ALA A 83 1.49 8.81 2.63
CA ALA A 83 1.20 8.53 4.03
C ALA A 83 2.19 9.22 4.99
N LYS A 84 3.45 9.37 4.58
CA LYS A 84 4.47 10.09 5.35
C LYS A 84 4.28 11.59 5.33
N ASP A 85 3.79 12.12 4.22
CA ASP A 85 3.60 13.56 4.04
C ASP A 85 2.35 14.07 4.79
N SER A 86 1.32 13.23 4.96
CA SER A 86 0.06 13.64 5.61
C SER A 86 -0.66 12.48 6.29
N THR A 87 -0.89 12.62 7.60
CA THR A 87 -1.73 11.68 8.39
C THR A 87 -3.13 11.53 7.80
N LYS A 88 -3.74 12.62 7.29
CA LYS A 88 -5.07 12.58 6.67
C LYS A 88 -5.06 11.72 5.39
N LEU A 89 -4.03 11.86 4.55
CA LEU A 89 -3.90 11.01 3.37
C LEU A 89 -3.66 9.55 3.76
N ALA A 90 -2.91 9.31 4.84
CA ALA A 90 -2.71 7.97 5.37
C ALA A 90 -4.03 7.33 5.83
N GLU A 91 -4.89 8.07 6.53
CA GLU A 91 -6.24 7.64 6.92
C GLU A 91 -7.11 7.32 5.70
N GLU A 92 -7.18 8.23 4.71
CA GLU A 92 -7.92 8.02 3.46
C GLU A 92 -7.43 6.75 2.74
N LEU A 93 -6.12 6.53 2.67
CA LEU A 93 -5.51 5.33 2.07
C LEU A 93 -5.87 4.05 2.85
N ILE A 94 -5.88 4.10 4.18
CA ILE A 94 -6.30 2.96 5.02
C ILE A 94 -7.75 2.61 4.75
N GLN A 95 -8.65 3.60 4.71
CA GLN A 95 -10.08 3.43 4.42
C GLN A 95 -10.33 2.85 3.02
N LEU A 96 -9.51 3.22 2.04
CA LEU A 96 -9.56 2.64 0.69
C LEU A 96 -9.03 1.20 0.60
N GLY A 97 -8.47 0.66 1.70
CA GLY A 97 -7.95 -0.70 1.75
C GLY A 97 -6.48 -0.84 1.37
N ALA A 98 -5.68 0.23 1.51
CA ALA A 98 -4.24 0.17 1.24
C ALA A 98 -3.53 -0.91 2.07
N VAL A 99 -3.93 -1.12 3.32
CA VAL A 99 -3.33 -2.15 4.21
C VAL A 99 -3.43 -3.54 3.59
N HIS A 100 -4.64 -3.93 3.14
CA HIS A 100 -4.87 -5.19 2.43
C HIS A 100 -3.99 -5.31 1.18
N GLY A 101 -4.02 -4.29 0.31
CA GLY A 101 -3.27 -4.29 -0.94
C GLY A 101 -1.76 -4.40 -0.72
N LEU A 102 -1.24 -3.70 0.30
CA LEU A 102 0.17 -3.74 0.67
C LEU A 102 0.56 -5.12 1.23
N MET A 103 -0.30 -5.76 2.02
CA MET A 103 -0.07 -7.13 2.48
C MET A 103 -0.03 -8.11 1.30
N CYS A 104 -0.97 -8.02 0.35
CA CYS A 104 -0.94 -8.85 -0.86
C CYS A 104 0.32 -8.60 -1.71
N ALA A 105 0.71 -7.34 -1.91
CA ALA A 105 1.92 -6.98 -2.66
C ALA A 105 3.21 -7.43 -1.95
N MET A 106 3.22 -7.45 -0.61
CA MET A 106 4.31 -7.99 0.20
C MET A 106 4.48 -9.50 -0.03
N GLY A 107 3.39 -10.24 -0.21
CA GLY A 107 3.39 -11.65 -0.58
C GLY A 107 3.70 -11.92 -2.07
N ASN A 108 3.93 -10.91 -2.91
CA ASN A 108 4.14 -11.14 -4.33
C ASN A 108 5.58 -11.59 -4.67
N GLN A 109 5.81 -12.91 -4.77
CA GLN A 109 7.13 -13.46 -5.08
C GLN A 109 7.61 -13.20 -6.52
N ASP A 110 6.73 -12.77 -7.43
CA ASP A 110 7.09 -12.51 -8.83
C ASP A 110 7.94 -11.24 -8.99
N HIS A 111 7.97 -10.37 -7.97
CA HIS A 111 8.71 -9.11 -8.05
C HIS A 111 9.17 -8.57 -6.68
N THR A 112 10.47 -8.73 -6.41
CA THR A 112 11.13 -8.26 -5.17
C THR A 112 10.98 -6.75 -4.92
N GLY A 113 10.90 -5.94 -5.99
CA GLY A 113 10.65 -4.51 -5.90
C GLY A 113 9.29 -4.20 -5.29
N SER A 114 8.26 -4.97 -5.65
CA SER A 114 6.90 -4.82 -5.11
C SER A 114 6.87 -5.19 -3.64
N GLN A 115 7.47 -6.34 -3.30
CA GLN A 115 7.52 -6.81 -1.91
C GLN A 115 8.18 -5.77 -1.02
N ARG A 116 9.37 -5.30 -1.42
CA ARG A 116 10.14 -4.33 -0.64
C ARG A 116 9.41 -3.00 -0.47
N GLN A 117 8.86 -2.42 -1.53
CA GLN A 117 8.15 -1.14 -1.41
C GLN A 117 6.86 -1.29 -0.59
N ALA A 118 6.15 -2.41 -0.74
CA ALA A 118 4.95 -2.70 0.04
C ALA A 118 5.26 -2.87 1.53
N SER A 119 6.32 -3.60 1.89
CA SER A 119 6.75 -3.76 3.28
C SER A 119 7.12 -2.42 3.91
N ILE A 120 7.89 -1.57 3.22
CA ILE A 120 8.28 -0.24 3.73
C ILE A 120 7.05 0.66 3.94
N ALA A 121 6.13 0.69 2.99
CA ALA A 121 4.91 1.49 3.10
C ALA A 121 3.99 0.98 4.23
N LEU A 122 3.82 -0.34 4.35
CA LEU A 122 3.02 -0.95 5.41
C LEU A 122 3.63 -0.71 6.80
N GLU A 123 4.95 -0.80 6.92
CA GLU A 123 5.68 -0.55 8.17
C GLU A 123 5.42 0.87 8.68
N HIS A 124 5.35 1.84 7.76
CA HIS A 124 5.02 3.21 8.11
C HIS A 124 3.60 3.34 8.67
N LEU A 125 2.60 2.75 8.00
CA LEU A 125 1.21 2.76 8.47
C LEU A 125 1.04 2.05 9.82
N VAL A 126 1.70 0.90 9.99
CA VAL A 126 1.67 0.13 11.25
C VAL A 126 2.27 0.93 12.41
N ARG A 127 3.35 1.68 12.18
CA ARG A 127 3.94 2.55 13.22
C ARG A 127 3.10 3.78 13.52
N MET A 128 2.37 4.28 12.54
CA MET A 128 1.54 5.49 12.69
C MET A 128 0.21 5.19 13.37
N PHE A 129 -0.41 4.04 13.07
CA PHE A 129 -1.76 3.69 13.53
C PHE A 129 -1.74 2.38 14.34
N PRO A 130 -1.92 2.43 15.67
CA PRO A 130 -1.98 1.22 16.51
C PRO A 130 -3.04 0.21 16.06
N THR A 131 -4.20 0.69 15.59
CA THR A 131 -5.24 -0.17 15.02
C THR A 131 -4.73 -0.99 13.83
N VAL A 132 -3.95 -0.37 12.93
CA VAL A 132 -3.34 -1.06 11.78
C VAL A 132 -2.34 -2.11 12.27
N ALA A 133 -1.53 -1.79 13.28
CA ALA A 133 -0.60 -2.73 13.87
C ALA A 133 -1.29 -3.99 14.40
N GLU A 134 -2.41 -3.83 15.12
CA GLU A 134 -3.18 -4.95 15.67
C GLU A 134 -3.78 -5.81 14.56
N HIS A 135 -4.38 -5.19 13.54
CA HIS A 135 -4.97 -5.90 12.42
C HIS A 135 -3.93 -6.68 11.61
N VAL A 136 -2.78 -6.06 11.33
CA VAL A 136 -1.68 -6.73 10.63
C VAL A 136 -1.14 -7.88 11.46
N ARG A 137 -0.89 -7.68 12.76
CA ARG A 137 -0.41 -8.72 13.67
C ARG A 137 -1.35 -9.91 13.74
N LYS A 138 -2.66 -9.65 13.90
CA LYS A 138 -3.69 -10.69 13.95
C LYS A 138 -3.72 -11.51 12.65
N ALA A 139 -3.52 -10.85 11.50
CA ALA A 139 -3.59 -11.51 10.21
C ALA A 139 -2.30 -12.26 9.81
N THR A 140 -1.13 -11.76 10.19
CA THR A 140 0.15 -12.41 9.90
C THR A 140 0.56 -13.44 10.95
N GLY A 141 -0.01 -13.34 12.15
CA GLY A 141 0.49 -14.00 13.34
C GLY A 141 1.71 -13.30 13.94
N GLU A 142 1.95 -13.55 15.23
CA GLU A 142 2.98 -12.88 16.03
C GLU A 142 4.39 -13.01 15.45
N ARG A 143 4.76 -14.21 15.00
CA ARG A 143 6.11 -14.49 14.49
C ARG A 143 6.44 -13.68 13.24
N LEU A 144 5.54 -13.66 12.26
CA LEU A 144 5.76 -12.91 11.02
C LEU A 144 5.69 -11.40 11.28
N PHE A 145 4.81 -10.97 12.18
CA PHE A 145 4.74 -9.57 12.61
C PHE A 145 6.04 -9.08 13.25
N GLN A 146 6.65 -9.88 14.14
CA GLN A 146 7.93 -9.53 14.75
C GLN A 146 9.07 -9.44 13.73
N LEU A 147 9.14 -10.38 12.78
CA LEU A 147 10.12 -10.33 11.69
C LEU A 147 9.95 -9.08 10.83
N PHE A 148 8.70 -8.75 10.50
CA PHE A 148 8.32 -7.54 9.77
C PHE A 148 8.74 -6.27 10.49
N MET A 149 8.45 -6.16 11.79
CA MET A 149 8.80 -4.97 12.59
C MET A 149 10.30 -4.81 12.83
N ARG A 150 11.08 -5.91 12.74
CA ARG A 150 12.54 -5.89 12.86
C ARG A 150 13.22 -5.30 11.63
N ASP A 151 12.84 -5.75 10.44
CA ASP A 151 13.36 -5.23 9.17
C ASP A 151 12.39 -5.52 8.02
N ALA A 152 11.47 -4.57 7.77
CA ALA A 152 10.52 -4.67 6.68
C ALA A 152 11.20 -4.63 5.30
N LYS A 153 12.34 -3.93 5.17
CA LYS A 153 13.05 -3.75 3.90
C LYS A 153 13.63 -5.05 3.37
N THR A 154 14.08 -5.95 4.24
CA THR A 154 14.67 -7.25 3.87
C THR A 154 13.78 -8.43 4.21
N LEU A 155 12.56 -8.20 4.71
CA LEU A 155 11.62 -9.25 5.11
C LEU A 155 11.45 -10.33 4.04
N TYR A 156 11.34 -9.93 2.77
CA TYR A 156 11.16 -10.85 1.64
C TYR A 156 12.25 -11.91 1.49
N MET A 157 13.46 -11.66 2.01
CA MET A 157 14.55 -12.65 2.01
C MET A 157 14.38 -13.73 3.07
N ASN A 158 13.50 -13.50 4.05
CA ASN A 158 13.32 -14.34 5.24
C ASN A 158 11.95 -15.02 5.30
N MET A 159 11.10 -14.82 4.29
CA MET A 159 9.76 -15.41 4.26
C MET A 159 9.76 -16.81 3.67
N ASP A 160 9.06 -17.73 4.34
CA ASP A 160 8.74 -19.05 3.80
C ASP A 160 7.47 -19.03 2.94
N VAL A 161 7.21 -20.14 2.24
CA VAL A 161 6.07 -20.27 1.31
C VAL A 161 4.72 -20.09 2.03
N ILE A 162 4.61 -20.51 3.29
CA ILE A 162 3.37 -20.39 4.08
C ILE A 162 3.13 -18.92 4.44
N GLN A 163 4.18 -18.22 4.87
CA GLN A 163 4.11 -16.78 5.19
C GLN A 163 3.75 -15.94 3.97
N VAL A 164 4.30 -16.28 2.81
CA VAL A 164 3.94 -15.67 1.52
C VAL A 164 2.45 -15.90 1.21
N GLU A 165 1.95 -17.12 1.40
CA GLU A 165 0.55 -17.46 1.14
C GLU A 165 -0.43 -16.75 2.09
N ILE A 166 -0.07 -16.63 3.37
CA ILE A 166 -0.83 -15.85 4.38
C ILE A 166 -1.00 -14.39 3.94
N LEU A 167 0.05 -13.81 3.35
CA LEU A 167 0.04 -12.43 2.86
C LEU A 167 -0.75 -12.29 1.55
N ALA A 168 -0.54 -13.20 0.60
CA ALA A 168 -1.23 -13.18 -0.69
C ALA A 168 -2.75 -13.40 -0.54
N SER A 169 -3.16 -14.26 0.39
CA SER A 169 -4.57 -14.61 0.65
C SER A 169 -5.25 -13.73 1.70
N ASN A 170 -4.58 -12.66 2.13
CA ASN A 170 -5.05 -11.79 3.20
C ASN A 170 -6.42 -11.14 2.87
N LYS A 171 -7.30 -10.96 3.86
CA LYS A 171 -8.60 -10.28 3.70
C LYS A 171 -8.82 -9.10 4.66
N VAL A 172 -7.76 -8.60 5.29
CA VAL A 172 -7.83 -7.55 6.31
C VAL A 172 -8.43 -6.30 5.70
N THR A 173 -9.64 -5.92 6.12
CA THR A 173 -10.23 -4.63 5.80
C THR A 173 -10.44 -3.91 7.11
N ILE A 174 -9.88 -2.72 7.27
CA ILE A 174 -10.03 -1.92 8.49
C ILE A 174 -11.27 -1.05 8.30
N PRO A 175 -12.33 -1.24 9.10
CA PRO A 175 -13.54 -0.45 8.97
C PRO A 175 -13.29 1.02 9.38
N GLU A 176 -14.01 1.93 8.72
CA GLU A 176 -13.87 3.39 8.88
C GLU A 176 -13.95 3.84 10.35
N SER A 177 -14.76 3.14 11.17
CA SER A 177 -14.97 3.42 12.59
C SER A 177 -13.77 3.20 13.51
N GLU A 178 -12.72 2.50 13.06
CA GLU A 178 -11.55 2.15 13.89
C GLU A 178 -10.26 2.89 13.47
N SER A 179 -10.36 3.73 12.44
CA SER A 179 -9.22 4.44 11.84
C SER A 179 -8.89 5.79 12.50
N SER A 180 -9.80 6.36 13.31
CA SER A 180 -9.62 7.68 13.92
C SER A 180 -8.99 7.62 15.32
N PRO A 181 -7.94 8.41 15.63
CA PRO A 181 -7.31 8.47 16.95
C PRO A 181 -8.16 9.16 18.06
N GLU A 182 -9.36 9.65 17.76
CA GLU A 182 -10.16 10.48 18.68
C GLU A 182 -10.88 9.71 19.82
N ARG A 183 -10.78 8.38 19.91
CA ARG A 183 -11.46 7.61 20.98
C ARG A 183 -10.59 7.02 22.08
N MET A 184 -9.32 7.41 22.18
CA MET A 184 -8.47 6.98 23.31
C MET A 184 -8.75 7.71 24.64
N LEU A 185 -9.70 8.66 24.71
CA LEU A 185 -10.02 9.42 25.93
C LEU A 185 -11.40 9.13 26.56
N HIS A 186 -12.19 8.20 26.04
CA HIS A 186 -13.57 7.97 26.54
C HIS A 186 -13.85 6.57 27.09
N MET A 187 -12.83 5.77 27.40
CA MET A 187 -13.02 4.42 27.96
C MET A 187 -12.56 4.24 29.42
N GLU A 188 -12.13 5.30 30.10
CA GLU A 188 -11.69 5.22 31.52
C GLU A 188 -12.68 5.82 32.53
N GLU A 189 -13.82 6.39 32.12
CA GLU A 189 -14.76 7.09 33.03
C GLU A 189 -16.14 6.42 33.22
N GLU A 190 -16.34 5.18 32.77
CA GLU A 190 -17.57 4.39 33.04
C GLU A 190 -17.30 3.14 33.87
N GLY A 191 -16.24 3.16 34.69
CA GLY A 191 -15.85 2.04 35.55
C GLY A 191 -15.99 2.28 37.05
N SER A 192 -16.76 3.29 37.49
CA SER A 192 -16.91 3.60 38.92
C SER A 192 -18.30 4.09 39.26
N MET A 193 -19.30 3.22 39.08
CA MET A 193 -20.55 3.32 39.84
C MET A 193 -21.23 1.96 39.95
N GLU A 194 -20.70 1.10 40.80
CA GLU A 194 -21.48 0.11 41.57
C GLU A 194 -20.97 0.08 43.02
#